data_AF-A0A2R6DA68-F1
#
_entry.id   AF-A0A2R6DA68-F1
#
_cell.length_a   1.000
_cell.length_b   1.000
_cell.length_c   1.000
_cell.angle_alpha   90.00
_cell.angle_beta   90.00
_cell.angle_gamma   90.00
#
_symmetry.space_group_name_H-M   'P 1'
#
loop_
_entity.id
_entity.type
_entity.pdbx_description
1 polymer ?
#
loop_
_entity_poly.entity_id
_entity_poly.type
_entity_poly.pdbx_seq_one_letter_code
_entity_poly.pdbx_strand_id
1 'polypeptide(L)'
;MEFGTLAGRFAEIEATDADLEIQDQVADLLGEASALPTTARFLLGRVFPAHDSRTLDIGPQLCYEAIARAAGHILPRLATP
;
A
#
# COMPACT_ATOMS: atom_id res chain seq x y z
N MET A 1 8.47 5.17 -10.68
CA MET A 1 8.55 5.63 -9.29
C MET A 1 8.79 4.43 -8.40
N GLU A 2 9.74 4.52 -7.47
CA GLU A 2 9.99 3.50 -6.46
C GLU A 2 8.87 3.45 -5.41
N PHE A 3 8.63 2.28 -4.80
CA PHE A 3 7.53 2.11 -3.85
C PHE A 3 7.67 3.01 -2.60
N GLY A 4 8.90 3.21 -2.11
CA GLY A 4 9.15 4.10 -0.97
C GLY A 4 8.79 5.56 -1.27
N THR A 5 9.10 6.05 -2.48
CA THR A 5 8.69 7.39 -2.94
C THR A 5 7.18 7.50 -3.03
N LEU A 6 6.52 6.48 -3.57
CA LEU A 6 5.06 6.44 -3.66
C LEU A 6 4.40 6.50 -2.28
N ALA A 7 4.90 5.71 -1.32
CA ALA A 7 4.41 5.72 0.06
C ALA A 7 4.60 7.09 0.73
N GLY A 8 5.72 7.77 0.47
CA GLY A 8 5.95 9.14 0.94
C GLY A 8 4.90 10.12 0.41
N ARG A 9 4.62 10.07 -0.91
CA ARG A 9 3.57 10.90 -1.53
C ARG A 9 2.18 10.63 -0.96
N PHE A 10 1.86 9.37 -0.64
CA PHE A 10 0.59 9.05 0.03
C PHE A 10 0.50 9.64 1.43
N ALA A 11 1.59 9.63 2.20
CA ALA A 11 1.61 10.25 3.53
C ALA A 11 1.46 11.78 3.47
N GLU A 12 2.04 12.44 2.45
CA GLU A 12 1.84 13.87 2.20
C GLU A 12 0.37 14.20 1.90
N ILE A 13 -0.26 13.39 1.03
CA ILE A 13 -1.69 13.52 0.70
C ILE A 13 -2.57 13.28 1.93
N GLU A 14 -2.30 12.24 2.72
CA GLU A 14 -3.06 11.91 3.94
C GLU A 14 -2.98 13.02 5.00
N ALA A 15 -1.88 13.77 5.04
CA ALA A 15 -1.69 14.89 5.97
C ALA A 15 -2.33 16.20 5.50
N THR A 16 -2.88 16.26 4.28
CA THR A 16 -3.46 17.48 3.69
C THR A 16 -4.95 17.55 4.01
N ASP A 17 -5.42 18.68 4.56
CA ASP A 17 -6.84 18.87 4.93
C ASP A 17 -7.70 19.47 3.81
N ALA A 18 -7.10 20.20 2.86
CA ALA A 18 -7.84 20.94 1.83
C ALA A 18 -8.12 20.07 0.60
N ASP A 19 -9.41 19.88 0.27
CA ASP A 19 -9.84 19.02 -0.85
C ASP A 19 -9.19 19.37 -2.20
N LEU A 20 -9.06 20.66 -2.52
CA LEU A 20 -8.43 21.09 -3.77
C LEU A 20 -6.93 20.81 -3.79
N GLU A 21 -6.27 20.94 -2.64
CA GLU A 21 -4.85 20.64 -2.52
C GLU A 21 -4.59 19.13 -2.63
N ILE A 22 -5.45 18.31 -2.01
CA ILE A 22 -5.45 16.85 -2.20
C ILE A 22 -5.61 16.52 -3.69
N GLN A 23 -6.57 17.15 -4.38
CA GLN A 23 -6.82 16.90 -5.79
C GLN A 23 -5.59 17.23 -6.65
N ASP A 24 -4.95 18.37 -6.41
CA ASP A 24 -3.75 18.79 -7.14
C ASP A 24 -2.58 17.83 -6.87
N GLN A 25 -2.33 17.45 -5.62
CA GLN A 25 -1.28 16.49 -5.26
C GLN A 25 -1.51 15.10 -5.89
N VAL A 26 -2.76 14.64 -5.94
CA VAL A 26 -3.14 13.39 -6.61
C VAL A 26 -2.94 13.51 -8.12
N ALA A 27 -3.31 14.62 -8.74
CA ALA A 27 -3.11 14.85 -10.16
C ALA A 27 -1.62 14.82 -10.54
N ASP A 28 -0.78 15.52 -9.76
CA ASP A 28 0.68 15.52 -9.93
C ASP A 28 1.25 14.10 -9.78
N LEU A 29 0.85 13.37 -8.73
CA LEU A 29 1.29 12.00 -8.50
C LEU A 29 0.96 11.08 -9.69
N LEU A 30 -0.24 11.19 -10.24
CA LEU A 30 -0.66 10.38 -11.40
C LEU A 30 0.08 10.80 -12.68
N GLY A 31 0.42 12.08 -12.83
CA GLY A 31 1.22 12.59 -13.94
C GLY A 31 2.66 12.06 -13.95
N GLU A 32 3.24 11.84 -12.77
CA GLU A 32 4.61 11.32 -12.60
C GLU A 32 4.69 9.79 -12.56
N ALA A 33 3.55 9.10 -12.51
CA ALA A 33 3.49 7.66 -12.29
C ALA A 33 4.01 6.85 -13.49
N SER A 34 5.16 6.19 -13.33
CA SER A 34 5.67 5.24 -14.34
C SER A 34 4.83 3.95 -14.46
N ALA A 35 3.96 3.68 -13.49
CA ALA A 35 3.05 2.52 -13.46
C ALA A 35 1.64 2.97 -13.03
N LEU A 36 1.02 3.79 -13.86
CA LEU A 36 -0.26 4.46 -13.57
C LEU A 36 -1.37 3.50 -13.08
N PRO A 37 -1.65 2.35 -13.73
CA PRO A 37 -2.72 1.47 -13.25
C PRO A 37 -2.47 0.89 -11.85
N THR A 38 -1.21 0.61 -11.50
CA THR A 38 -0.86 0.10 -10.16
C THR A 38 -0.94 1.21 -9.13
N THR A 39 -0.42 2.39 -9.46
CA THR A 39 -0.45 3.59 -8.61
C THR A 39 -1.88 3.98 -8.25
N ALA A 40 -2.77 4.05 -9.24
CA ALA A 40 -4.18 4.36 -9.04
C ALA A 40 -4.90 3.31 -8.17
N ARG A 41 -4.56 2.02 -8.30
CA ARG A 41 -5.14 0.98 -7.44
C ARG A 41 -4.69 1.15 -5.99
N PHE A 42 -3.40 1.38 -5.74
CA PHE A 42 -2.88 1.56 -4.39
C PHE A 42 -3.44 2.82 -3.72
N LEU A 43 -3.57 3.93 -4.45
CA LEU A 43 -4.21 5.15 -3.96
C LEU A 43 -5.65 4.88 -3.49
N LEU A 44 -6.36 4.00 -4.20
CA LEU A 44 -7.72 3.59 -3.87
C LEU A 44 -7.81 2.45 -2.84
N GLY A 45 -6.70 2.03 -2.23
CA GLY A 45 -6.64 0.92 -1.27
C GLY A 45 -6.92 -0.45 -1.90
N ARG A 46 -6.62 -0.64 -3.19
CA ARG A 46 -6.87 -1.88 -3.94
C ARG A 46 -5.58 -2.45 -4.51
N VAL A 47 -5.55 -3.78 -4.70
CA VAL A 47 -4.45 -4.46 -5.42
C VAL A 47 -4.91 -4.92 -6.81
N PHE A 48 -6.13 -5.44 -6.91
CA PHE A 48 -6.73 -5.87 -8.17
C PHE A 48 -7.77 -4.85 -8.69
N PRO A 49 -8.09 -4.85 -10.00
CA PRO A 49 -9.22 -4.08 -10.54
C PRO A 49 -10.55 -4.47 -9.88
N ALA A 50 -11.51 -3.54 -9.84
CA ALA A 50 -12.78 -3.77 -9.15
C ALA A 50 -13.66 -4.91 -9.74
N HIS A 51 -13.45 -5.26 -11.02
CA HIS A 51 -14.16 -6.35 -11.69
C HIS A 51 -13.46 -7.71 -11.56
N ASP A 52 -12.30 -7.75 -10.90
CA ASP A 52 -11.50 -8.96 -10.72
C ASP A 52 -11.90 -9.65 -9.40
N SER A 53 -12.15 -10.96 -9.45
CA SER A 53 -12.56 -11.75 -8.29
C SER A 53 -11.40 -12.23 -7.43
N ARG A 54 -10.16 -11.99 -7.84
CA ARG A 54 -8.97 -12.36 -7.06
C ARG A 54 -8.92 -11.63 -5.72
N THR A 55 -8.51 -12.36 -4.70
CA THR A 55 -8.25 -11.88 -3.35
C THR A 55 -6.79 -12.11 -3.02
N LEU A 56 -6.24 -11.35 -2.06
CA LEU A 56 -4.91 -11.63 -1.53
C LEU A 56 -4.90 -12.89 -0.64
N ASP A 57 -6.06 -13.22 -0.05
CA ASP A 57 -6.22 -14.28 0.95
C ASP A 57 -5.26 -14.15 2.14
N ILE A 58 -4.86 -12.91 2.46
CA ILE A 58 -4.01 -12.59 3.60
C ILE A 58 -4.88 -11.95 4.69
N GLY A 59 -5.16 -12.72 5.73
CA GLY A 59 -5.77 -12.20 6.96
C GLY A 59 -4.75 -11.51 7.89
N PRO A 60 -5.22 -10.76 8.90
CA PRO A 60 -4.34 -10.01 9.81
C PRO A 60 -3.29 -10.86 10.52
N GLN A 61 -3.63 -12.10 10.90
CA GLN A 61 -2.68 -13.02 11.56
C GLN A 61 -1.47 -13.30 10.65
N LEU A 62 -1.70 -13.64 9.38
CA LEU A 62 -0.61 -13.89 8.42
C LEU A 62 0.25 -12.64 8.20
N CYS A 63 -0.37 -11.44 8.13
CA CYS A 63 0.37 -10.18 8.06
C CYS A 63 1.28 -9.96 9.28
N TYR A 64 0.75 -10.11 10.50
CA TYR A 64 1.54 -9.95 11.72
C TYR A 64 2.69 -10.94 11.78
N GLU A 65 2.45 -12.18 11.35
CA GLU A 65 3.51 -13.20 11.32
C GLU A 65 4.62 -12.85 10.33
N ALA A 66 4.25 -12.41 9.13
CA ALA A 66 5.21 -11.99 8.11
C ALA A 66 6.05 -10.79 8.57
N ILE A 67 5.42 -9.78 9.19
CA ILE A 67 6.10 -8.60 9.72
C ILE A 67 7.06 -8.98 10.85
N ALA A 68 6.61 -9.78 11.82
CA ALA A 68 7.45 -10.21 12.93
C ALA A 68 8.67 -11.00 12.43
N ARG A 69 8.48 -11.90 11.46
CA ARG A 69 9.58 -12.64 10.83
C ARG A 69 10.56 -11.72 10.10
N ALA A 70 10.06 -10.76 9.33
CA ALA A 70 10.89 -9.80 8.61
C ALA A 70 11.71 -8.90 9.57
N ALA A 71 11.16 -8.62 10.75
CA ALA A 71 11.82 -7.89 11.83
C ALA A 71 12.79 -8.75 12.67
N GLY A 72 12.94 -10.05 12.37
CA GLY A 72 13.86 -10.95 13.07
C GLY A 72 13.28 -11.60 14.34
N HIS A 73 11.98 -11.50 14.58
CA HIS A 73 11.33 -12.17 15.71
C HIS A 73 10.98 -13.63 15.36
N ILE A 74 11.29 -14.55 16.30
CA ILE A 74 10.81 -15.93 16.26
C ILE A 74 9.44 -15.97 16.93
N LEU A 75 8.42 -16.36 16.18
CA LEU A 75 7.06 -16.44 16.70
C LEU A 75 6.84 -17.78 17.41
N PRO A 76 6.18 -17.81 18.59
CA PRO A 76 6.02 -19.02 19.40
C PRO A 76 5.33 -20.18 18.66
N ARG A 77 4.43 -19.90 17.71
CA ARG A 77 3.71 -20.90 16.89
C ARG A 77 4.58 -21.52 15.77
N LEU A 78 5.73 -20.92 15.46
CA LEU A 78 6.73 -21.43 14.51
C LEU A 78 7.99 -21.98 15.22
N ALA A 79 8.01 -21.98 16.56
CA ALA A 79 9.16 -22.33 17.38
C ALA A 79 9.20 -23.80 17.82
N THR A 80 8.29 -24.65 17.33
CA THR A 80 8.37 -26.12 17.47
C THR A 80 8.94 -26.76 16.21
N PRO A 81 9.77 -27.82 16.36
CA PRO A 81 10.52 -28.43 15.26
C PRO A 81 9.65 -29.14 14.22
#